data_AF-A0AAJ6B9N9-F1
#
_entry.id   AF-A0AAJ6B9N9-F1
#
_cell.length_a   1.000
_cell.length_b   1.000
_cell.length_c   1.000
_cell.angle_alpha   90.00
_cell.angle_beta   90.00
_cell.angle_gamma   90.00
#
_symmetry.space_group_name_H-M   'P 1'
#
loop_
_entity.id
_entity.type
_entity.pdbx_description
1 polymer ?
#
loop_
_entity_poly.entity_id
_entity_poly.type
_entity_poly.pdbx_seq_one_letter_code
_entity_poly.pdbx_strand_id
1 'polypeptide(L)'
;MHYGFNLSLDRNDLAVSKAVVEAHTQSVEAKRVDLRKYLMRDGSSISAELIAEHLFPRVKCDVFISHSSDDQDMAIQLAYELKKKGIEAFVDSVVWGSVYELLRVIDDNYSKVGRSESYNYERRNGSTAHVYMTLVTALQKMIMQSSTLLFLNTGNSISVKHSVQGESMTHSPWIHMELMFSQMMWELEGGPIFDAAMESATAPVFHKAPTWHLKSVSSSRFVNWLRERPEWQSKTEFNKAIQSLHASKN
;
A
#
# COMPACT_ATOMS: atom_id res chain seq x y z
N MET A 1 7.35 9.67 -7.87
CA MET A 1 7.36 9.98 -6.43
C MET A 1 8.48 10.96 -6.13
N HIS A 2 8.19 12.10 -5.51
CA HIS A 2 9.19 13.16 -5.26
C HIS A 2 9.55 13.33 -3.76
N TYR A 3 8.64 12.95 -2.85
CA TYR A 3 8.83 13.14 -1.41
C TYR A 3 8.45 11.87 -0.64
N GLY A 4 9.31 11.41 0.26
CA GLY A 4 9.06 10.24 1.10
C GLY A 4 9.18 10.61 2.58
N PHE A 5 8.21 10.22 3.39
CA PHE A 5 8.22 10.48 4.83
C PHE A 5 8.15 9.18 5.65
N ASN A 6 9.01 9.10 6.66
CA ASN A 6 8.96 8.10 7.71
C ASN A 6 8.24 8.73 8.90
N LEU A 7 6.94 8.47 9.00
CA LEU A 7 6.02 9.11 9.94
C LEU A 7 5.79 8.19 11.14
N SER A 8 6.30 8.58 12.30
CA SER A 8 5.85 8.00 13.56
C SER A 8 4.49 8.61 13.87
N LEU A 9 3.39 7.88 13.66
CA LEU A 9 2.02 8.36 13.90
C LEU A 9 1.45 7.70 15.15
N ASP A 10 0.91 8.51 16.06
CA ASP A 10 0.26 8.05 17.30
C ASP A 10 -1.26 8.30 17.23
N ARG A 11 -2.06 7.34 17.71
CA ARG A 11 -3.52 7.46 17.84
C ARG A 11 -3.95 8.63 18.74
N ASN A 12 -3.10 9.06 19.66
CA ASN A 12 -3.33 10.23 20.50
C ASN A 12 -3.30 11.54 19.68
N ASP A 13 -2.51 11.60 18.61
CA ASP A 13 -2.39 12.79 17.77
C ASP A 13 -3.43 12.79 16.64
N LEU A 14 -3.76 11.61 16.10
CA LEU A 14 -4.81 11.44 15.09
C LEU A 14 -5.93 10.54 15.61
N ALA A 15 -6.97 11.16 16.16
CA ALA A 15 -8.14 10.43 16.65
C ALA A 15 -8.89 9.75 15.50
N VAL A 16 -9.07 8.43 15.62
CA VAL A 16 -9.79 7.60 14.65
C VAL A 16 -11.30 7.68 14.91
N SER A 17 -12.06 8.03 13.88
CA SER A 17 -13.52 8.01 13.89
C SER A 17 -14.06 6.70 13.32
N LYS A 18 -14.84 5.95 14.13
CA LYS A 18 -15.49 4.71 13.69
C LYS A 18 -16.39 4.93 12.47
N ALA A 19 -17.13 6.03 12.42
CA ALA A 19 -18.01 6.34 11.30
C ALA A 19 -17.22 6.54 9.98
N VAL A 20 -16.03 7.12 10.06
CA VAL A 20 -15.15 7.28 8.89
C VAL A 20 -14.65 5.93 8.40
N VAL A 21 -14.19 5.07 9.33
CA VAL A 21 -13.72 3.72 9.01
C VAL A 21 -14.84 2.88 8.41
N GLU A 22 -16.02 2.86 9.02
CA GLU A 22 -17.19 2.11 8.54
C GLU A 22 -17.64 2.57 7.15
N ALA A 23 -17.74 3.88 6.93
CA ALA A 23 -18.10 4.43 5.62
C ALA A 23 -17.08 4.06 4.54
N HIS A 24 -15.79 4.08 4.89
CA HIS A 24 -14.72 3.64 3.99
C HIS A 24 -14.88 2.15 3.66
N THR A 25 -14.98 1.28 4.67
CA THR A 25 -15.13 -0.18 4.49
C THR A 25 -16.35 -0.52 3.63
N GLN A 26 -17.50 0.11 3.89
CA GLN A 26 -18.71 -0.09 3.07
C GLN A 26 -18.50 0.35 1.61
N SER A 27 -17.80 1.46 1.39
CA SER A 27 -17.46 1.91 0.03
C SER A 27 -16.52 0.95 -0.70
N VAL A 28 -15.69 0.20 0.02
CA VAL A 28 -14.80 -0.83 -0.53
C VAL A 28 -15.58 -2.09 -0.86
N GLU A 29 -16.37 -2.62 0.10
CA GLU A 29 -17.20 -3.81 -0.10
C GLU A 29 -18.23 -3.64 -1.23
N ALA A 30 -18.74 -2.42 -1.44
CA ALA A 30 -19.65 -2.13 -2.55
C ALA A 30 -19.00 -2.29 -3.94
N LYS A 31 -17.66 -2.36 -4.02
CA LYS A 31 -16.90 -2.55 -5.28
C LYS A 31 -16.63 -4.03 -5.60
N ARG A 32 -17.34 -4.94 -4.94
CA ARG A 32 -17.25 -6.40 -5.12
C ARG A 32 -17.18 -6.87 -6.57
N VAL A 33 -16.50 -7.99 -6.72
CA VAL A 33 -15.92 -8.46 -7.98
C VAL A 33 -16.82 -9.50 -8.65
N ASP A 34 -17.18 -9.29 -9.92
CA ASP A 34 -17.75 -10.34 -10.78
C ASP A 34 -16.65 -10.87 -11.70
N LEU A 35 -16.21 -12.12 -11.47
CA LEU A 35 -15.10 -12.73 -12.23
C LEU A 35 -15.38 -12.80 -13.73
N ARG A 36 -16.65 -12.87 -14.16
CA ARG A 36 -17.01 -12.93 -15.58
C ARG A 36 -16.47 -11.72 -16.36
N LYS A 37 -16.20 -10.61 -15.67
CA LYS A 37 -15.63 -9.40 -16.24
C LYS A 37 -14.15 -9.52 -16.59
N TYR A 38 -13.43 -10.52 -16.07
CA TYR A 38 -11.99 -10.72 -16.35
C TYR A 38 -11.70 -11.89 -17.29
N LEU A 39 -12.73 -12.66 -17.67
CA LEU A 39 -12.59 -13.75 -18.61
C LEU A 39 -12.30 -13.22 -20.02
N MET A 40 -11.35 -13.86 -20.69
CA MET A 40 -11.06 -13.62 -22.10
C MET A 40 -12.14 -14.27 -22.98
N ARG A 41 -12.05 -14.03 -24.30
CA ARG A 41 -13.04 -14.50 -25.29
C ARG A 41 -13.22 -16.02 -25.32
N ASP A 42 -12.24 -16.78 -24.86
CA ASP A 42 -12.30 -18.24 -24.75
C ASP A 42 -13.12 -18.73 -23.54
N GLY A 43 -13.50 -17.83 -22.63
CA GLY A 43 -14.25 -18.14 -21.41
C GLY A 43 -13.44 -18.90 -20.35
N SER A 44 -12.13 -19.13 -20.59
CA SER A 44 -11.26 -19.98 -19.76
C SER A 44 -9.89 -19.37 -19.47
N SER A 45 -9.57 -18.21 -20.03
CA SER A 45 -8.36 -17.46 -19.70
C SER A 45 -8.75 -16.18 -18.97
N ILE A 46 -7.85 -15.65 -18.13
CA ILE A 46 -8.07 -14.44 -17.34
C ILE A 46 -7.11 -13.34 -17.79
N SER A 47 -7.63 -12.12 -17.97
CA SER A 47 -6.81 -10.94 -18.28
C SER A 47 -6.21 -10.32 -17.02
N ALA A 48 -4.88 -10.37 -16.90
CA ALA A 48 -4.13 -9.66 -15.86
C ALA A 48 -4.32 -8.14 -15.95
N GLU A 49 -4.53 -7.60 -17.15
CA GLU A 49 -4.81 -6.17 -17.35
C GLU A 49 -6.17 -5.78 -16.75
N LEU A 50 -7.22 -6.57 -17.00
CA LEU A 50 -8.55 -6.29 -16.44
C LEU A 50 -8.56 -6.47 -14.92
N ILE A 51 -7.80 -7.44 -14.39
CA ILE A 51 -7.56 -7.57 -12.95
C ILE A 51 -6.91 -6.29 -12.41
N ALA A 52 -5.83 -5.84 -13.04
CA ALA A 52 -5.11 -4.64 -12.60
C ALA A 52 -6.02 -3.40 -12.66
N GLU A 53 -6.79 -3.20 -13.72
CA GLU A 53 -7.72 -2.08 -13.85
C GLU A 53 -8.87 -2.13 -12.84
N HIS A 54 -9.28 -3.32 -12.40
CA HIS A 54 -10.32 -3.45 -11.39
C HIS A 54 -9.79 -3.24 -9.97
N LEU A 55 -8.66 -3.87 -9.65
CA LEU A 55 -8.00 -3.70 -8.35
C LEU A 55 -7.49 -2.26 -8.18
N PHE A 56 -7.09 -1.65 -9.29
CA PHE A 56 -6.56 -0.29 -9.37
C PHE A 56 -7.18 0.41 -10.57
N PRO A 57 -8.45 0.87 -10.47
CA PRO A 57 -8.98 1.80 -11.45
C PRO A 57 -7.98 2.95 -11.55
N ARG A 58 -7.79 3.52 -12.74
CA ARG A 58 -6.82 4.61 -13.00
C ARG A 58 -7.12 5.83 -12.13
N VAL A 59 -6.75 5.76 -10.86
CA VAL A 59 -7.02 6.71 -9.81
C VAL A 59 -5.73 7.48 -9.63
N LYS A 60 -5.75 8.74 -10.04
CA LYS A 60 -4.64 9.64 -9.76
C LYS A 60 -4.66 9.96 -8.27
N CYS A 61 -3.81 9.31 -7.49
CA CYS A 61 -3.57 9.65 -6.10
C CYS A 61 -2.39 10.63 -5.99
N ASP A 62 -2.51 11.58 -5.07
CA ASP A 62 -1.47 12.56 -4.76
C ASP A 62 -0.50 11.98 -3.72
N VAL A 63 -1.03 11.15 -2.81
CA VAL A 63 -0.31 10.54 -1.68
C VAL A 63 -0.54 9.04 -1.66
N PHE A 64 0.53 8.25 -1.50
CA PHE A 64 0.47 6.83 -1.19
C PHE A 64 0.75 6.64 0.31
N ILE A 65 -0.13 5.93 1.03
CA ILE A 65 0.03 5.64 2.46
C ILE A 65 0.41 4.17 2.64
N SER A 66 1.66 3.91 3.01
CA SER A 66 2.16 2.58 3.38
C SER A 66 1.98 2.35 4.88
N HIS A 67 1.40 1.21 5.25
CA HIS A 67 1.04 0.91 6.64
C HIS A 67 0.95 -0.59 6.92
N SER A 68 0.98 -0.98 8.20
CA SER A 68 0.63 -2.34 8.62
C SER A 68 -0.88 -2.56 8.54
N SER A 69 -1.31 -3.80 8.27
CA SER A 69 -2.74 -4.18 8.31
C SER A 69 -3.39 -3.86 9.67
N ASP A 70 -2.61 -3.93 10.75
CA ASP A 70 -3.10 -3.61 12.10
C ASP A 70 -3.29 -2.10 12.35
N ASP A 71 -2.77 -1.26 11.44
CA ASP A 71 -2.89 0.20 11.47
C ASP A 71 -3.88 0.73 10.42
N GLN A 72 -4.67 -0.14 9.81
CA GLN A 72 -5.61 0.18 8.74
C GLN A 72 -6.54 1.35 9.10
N ASP A 73 -7.16 1.32 10.27
CA ASP A 73 -8.08 2.38 10.71
C ASP A 73 -7.40 3.76 10.77
N MET A 74 -6.13 3.79 11.16
CA MET A 74 -5.34 5.02 11.26
C MET A 74 -4.96 5.54 9.87
N ALA A 75 -4.61 4.64 8.94
CA ALA A 75 -4.36 5.00 7.55
C ALA A 75 -5.63 5.54 6.87
N ILE A 76 -6.79 4.93 7.11
CA ILE A 76 -8.09 5.40 6.61
C ILE A 76 -8.41 6.79 7.17
N GLN A 77 -8.22 6.99 8.48
CA GLN A 77 -8.46 8.29 9.11
C GLN A 77 -7.53 9.37 8.53
N LEU A 78 -6.26 9.05 8.29
CA LEU A 78 -5.31 9.97 7.68
C LEU A 78 -5.72 10.33 6.24
N ALA A 79 -6.14 9.34 5.45
CA ALA A 79 -6.65 9.57 4.10
C ALA A 79 -7.89 10.47 4.11
N TYR A 80 -8.78 10.31 5.09
CA TYR A 80 -9.94 11.18 5.26
C TYR A 80 -9.55 12.62 5.58
N GLU A 81 -8.59 12.85 6.49
CA GLU A 81 -8.09 14.19 6.79
C GLU A 81 -7.38 14.83 5.59
N LEU A 82 -6.62 14.06 4.80
CA LEU A 82 -6.02 14.54 3.56
C LEU A 82 -7.07 14.91 2.51
N LYS A 83 -8.13 14.12 2.39
CA LYS A 83 -9.26 14.39 1.48
C LYS A 83 -9.96 15.69 1.83
N LYS A 84 -10.14 15.96 3.13
CA LYS A 84 -10.60 17.26 3.63
C LYS A 84 -9.65 18.41 3.30
N LYS A 85 -8.43 18.17 2.81
CA LYS A 85 -7.53 19.21 2.30
C LYS A 85 -7.49 19.23 0.77
N GLY A 86 -8.40 18.52 0.09
CA GLY A 86 -8.42 18.38 -1.36
C GLY A 86 -7.37 17.43 -1.94
N ILE A 87 -6.78 16.57 -1.10
CA ILE A 87 -5.69 15.66 -1.46
C ILE A 87 -6.21 14.23 -1.50
N GLU A 88 -6.05 13.58 -2.65
CA GLU A 88 -6.48 12.19 -2.82
C GLU A 88 -5.36 11.26 -2.36
N ALA A 89 -5.62 10.52 -1.28
CA ALA A 89 -4.69 9.54 -0.73
C ALA A 89 -5.12 8.12 -1.10
N PHE A 90 -4.15 7.30 -1.50
CA PHE A 90 -4.33 5.88 -1.71
C PHE A 90 -3.92 5.09 -0.47
N VAL A 91 -4.82 4.23 0.00
CA VAL A 91 -4.61 3.29 1.10
C VAL A 91 -4.78 1.89 0.52
N ASP A 92 -3.74 1.06 0.59
CA ASP A 92 -3.69 -0.27 -0.06
C ASP A 92 -4.68 -1.27 0.55
N SER A 93 -5.15 -1.06 1.78
CA SER A 93 -6.22 -1.86 2.41
C SER A 93 -7.55 -1.85 1.66
N VAL A 94 -7.77 -0.87 0.79
CA VAL A 94 -8.91 -0.82 -0.14
C VAL A 94 -8.92 -2.00 -1.12
N VAL A 95 -7.77 -2.58 -1.42
CA VAL A 95 -7.63 -3.54 -2.53
C VAL A 95 -7.58 -4.99 -2.04
N TRP A 96 -7.16 -5.22 -0.79
CA TRP A 96 -6.94 -6.57 -0.25
C TRP A 96 -8.19 -7.46 -0.23
N GLY A 97 -9.36 -6.92 0.14
CA GLY A 97 -10.62 -7.67 0.12
C GLY A 97 -10.95 -8.21 -1.28
N SER A 98 -10.75 -7.37 -2.31
CA SER A 98 -10.97 -7.75 -3.71
C SER A 98 -9.94 -8.77 -4.21
N VAL A 99 -8.69 -8.72 -3.72
CA VAL A 99 -7.64 -9.68 -4.06
C VAL A 99 -7.93 -11.07 -3.50
N TYR A 100 -8.36 -11.18 -2.25
CA TYR A 100 -8.69 -12.48 -1.65
C TYR A 100 -9.92 -13.13 -2.29
N GLU A 101 -10.94 -12.33 -2.62
CA GLU A 101 -12.09 -12.80 -3.39
C GLU A 101 -11.66 -13.27 -4.78
N LEU A 102 -10.83 -12.49 -5.49
CA LEU A 102 -10.30 -12.87 -6.81
C LEU A 102 -9.51 -14.17 -6.76
N LEU A 103 -8.59 -14.34 -5.80
CA LEU A 103 -7.82 -15.56 -5.62
C LEU A 103 -8.73 -16.77 -5.42
N ARG A 104 -9.75 -16.65 -4.55
CA ARG A 104 -10.71 -17.73 -4.32
C ARG A 104 -11.41 -18.14 -5.59
N VAL A 105 -11.90 -17.18 -6.37
CA VAL A 105 -12.61 -17.49 -7.61
C VAL A 105 -11.67 -18.12 -8.67
N ILE A 106 -10.42 -17.69 -8.75
CA ILE A 106 -9.43 -18.34 -9.63
C ILE A 106 -9.15 -19.76 -9.15
N ASP A 107 -8.93 -19.96 -7.85
CA ASP A 107 -8.65 -21.28 -7.28
C ASP A 107 -9.83 -22.25 -7.45
N ASP A 108 -11.06 -21.77 -7.31
CA ASP A 108 -12.29 -22.53 -7.57
C ASP A 108 -12.37 -23.05 -9.02
N ASN A 109 -11.89 -22.28 -9.99
CA ASN A 109 -11.98 -22.63 -11.41
C ASN A 109 -10.78 -23.46 -11.92
N TYR A 110 -9.56 -23.19 -11.43
CA TYR A 110 -8.34 -23.77 -12.01
C TYR A 110 -7.57 -24.68 -11.04
N SER A 111 -7.73 -24.47 -9.72
CA SER A 111 -6.97 -25.18 -8.70
C SER A 111 -7.75 -26.32 -8.05
N LYS A 112 -9.08 -26.41 -8.20
CA LYS A 112 -9.91 -27.50 -7.62
C LYS A 112 -9.53 -28.89 -8.14
N VAL A 113 -9.52 -29.85 -7.21
CA VAL A 113 -9.29 -31.27 -7.53
C VAL A 113 -10.63 -31.98 -7.70
N GLY A 114 -11.03 -32.21 -8.94
CA GLY A 114 -12.27 -32.92 -9.27
C GLY A 114 -13.52 -32.23 -8.69
N ARG A 115 -14.30 -32.97 -7.91
CA ARG A 115 -15.49 -32.45 -7.19
C ARG A 115 -15.22 -32.18 -5.70
N SER A 116 -13.96 -32.17 -5.27
CA SER A 116 -13.60 -31.90 -3.87
C SER A 116 -13.54 -30.41 -3.58
N GLU A 117 -13.67 -30.04 -2.31
CA GLU A 117 -13.37 -28.69 -1.81
C GLU A 117 -11.87 -28.46 -1.57
N SER A 118 -11.01 -29.36 -2.06
CA SER A 118 -9.56 -29.25 -1.94
C SER A 118 -8.93 -28.66 -3.20
N TYR A 119 -7.93 -27.80 -3.00
CA TYR A 119 -7.11 -27.25 -4.07
C TYR A 119 -5.83 -28.06 -4.26
N ASN A 120 -5.39 -28.18 -5.51
CA ASN A 120 -4.07 -28.69 -5.84
C ASN A 120 -3.03 -27.64 -5.47
N TYR A 121 -2.07 -28.02 -4.62
CA TYR A 121 -1.05 -27.12 -4.08
C TYR A 121 -0.24 -26.41 -5.18
N GLU A 122 0.25 -27.13 -6.18
CA GLU A 122 1.09 -26.55 -7.25
C GLU A 122 0.30 -25.59 -8.15
N ARG A 123 -0.95 -25.95 -8.49
CA ARG A 123 -1.83 -25.06 -9.26
C ARG A 123 -2.16 -23.79 -8.50
N ARG A 124 -2.43 -23.92 -7.20
CA ARG A 124 -2.70 -22.79 -6.31
C ARG A 124 -1.48 -21.88 -6.15
N ASN A 125 -0.27 -22.43 -6.11
CA ASN A 125 0.95 -21.62 -6.09
C ASN A 125 1.09 -20.80 -7.37
N GLY A 126 0.82 -21.42 -8.53
CA GLY A 126 0.82 -20.74 -9.82
C GLY A 126 -0.22 -19.61 -9.89
N SER A 127 -1.48 -19.88 -9.54
CA SER A 127 -2.55 -18.86 -9.53
C SER A 127 -2.22 -17.70 -8.58
N THR A 128 -1.71 -18.02 -7.39
CA THR A 128 -1.34 -17.03 -6.38
C THR A 128 -0.20 -16.14 -6.85
N ALA A 129 0.85 -16.72 -7.44
CA ALA A 129 1.97 -15.97 -7.99
C ALA A 129 1.51 -14.96 -9.05
N HIS A 130 0.64 -15.38 -9.98
CA HIS A 130 0.12 -14.48 -11.01
C HIS A 130 -0.67 -13.30 -10.44
N VAL A 131 -1.57 -13.55 -9.50
CA VAL A 131 -2.38 -12.49 -8.88
C VAL A 131 -1.50 -11.53 -8.08
N TYR A 132 -0.58 -12.05 -7.27
CA TYR A 132 0.31 -11.20 -6.47
C TYR A 132 1.29 -10.40 -7.32
N MET A 133 1.86 -10.96 -8.40
CA MET A 133 2.74 -10.19 -9.29
C MET A 133 1.97 -9.09 -10.04
N THR A 134 0.71 -9.36 -10.41
CA THR A 134 -0.19 -8.33 -10.99
C THR A 134 -0.44 -7.21 -9.98
N LEU A 135 -0.69 -7.57 -8.72
CA LEU A 135 -0.92 -6.64 -7.62
C LEU A 135 0.31 -5.80 -7.29
N VAL A 136 1.49 -6.41 -7.17
CA VAL A 136 2.77 -5.72 -6.97
C VAL A 136 2.99 -4.68 -8.06
N THR A 137 2.81 -5.07 -9.33
CA THR A 137 2.97 -4.17 -10.47
C THR A 137 2.03 -2.96 -10.37
N ALA A 138 0.79 -3.18 -9.92
CA ALA A 138 -0.18 -2.12 -9.79
C ALA A 138 0.12 -1.18 -8.61
N LEU A 139 0.53 -1.72 -7.46
CA LEU A 139 0.98 -0.92 -6.31
C LEU A 139 2.20 -0.06 -6.67
N GLN A 140 3.18 -0.62 -7.37
CA GLN A 140 4.34 0.11 -7.88
C GLN A 140 3.91 1.27 -8.80
N LYS A 141 2.97 1.05 -9.72
CA LYS A 141 2.41 2.12 -10.56
C LYS A 141 1.76 3.22 -9.71
N MET A 142 1.02 2.87 -8.66
CA MET A 142 0.41 3.86 -7.75
C MET A 142 1.47 4.68 -7.01
N ILE A 143 2.54 4.05 -6.53
CA ILE A 143 3.67 4.75 -5.90
C ILE A 143 4.34 5.69 -6.91
N MET A 144 4.59 5.24 -8.15
CA MET A 144 5.20 6.07 -9.20
C MET A 144 4.37 7.32 -9.50
N GLN A 145 3.04 7.16 -9.60
CA GLN A 145 2.11 8.24 -9.92
C GLN A 145 1.88 9.22 -8.76
N SER A 146 2.09 8.76 -7.52
CA SER A 146 1.99 9.60 -6.34
C SER A 146 3.16 10.58 -6.26
N SER A 147 2.88 11.82 -5.86
CA SER A 147 3.94 12.78 -5.54
C SER A 147 4.60 12.48 -4.20
N THR A 148 3.87 11.88 -3.26
CA THR A 148 4.33 11.65 -1.90
C THR A 148 4.05 10.23 -1.42
N LEU A 149 5.01 9.63 -0.74
CA LEU A 149 4.83 8.41 0.06
C LEU A 149 4.87 8.76 1.55
N LEU A 150 3.84 8.34 2.29
CA LEU A 150 3.79 8.43 3.75
C LEU A 150 3.86 7.00 4.30
N PHE A 151 4.96 6.67 4.98
CA PHE A 151 5.11 5.40 5.68
C PHE A 151 4.74 5.55 7.16
N LEU A 152 3.74 4.81 7.62
CA LEU A 152 3.31 4.78 9.02
C LEU A 152 4.22 3.84 9.83
N ASN A 153 5.27 4.43 10.40
CA ASN A 153 6.27 3.71 11.21
C ASN A 153 5.78 3.54 12.65
N THR A 154 4.98 2.51 12.83
CA THR A 154 4.47 2.03 14.12
C THR A 154 5.22 0.76 14.55
N GLY A 155 5.00 0.32 15.79
CA GLY A 155 5.47 -0.98 16.25
C GLY A 155 4.86 -2.19 15.53
N ASN A 156 3.78 -1.99 14.76
CA ASN A 156 3.16 -3.04 13.94
C ASN A 156 3.82 -3.13 12.55
N SER A 157 4.35 -2.01 12.03
CA SER A 157 4.98 -1.93 10.71
C SER A 157 6.45 -2.37 10.72
N ILE A 158 7.19 -1.97 11.76
CA ILE A 158 8.59 -2.35 11.97
C ILE A 158 8.73 -3.12 13.28
N SER A 159 9.34 -4.29 13.20
CA SER A 159 9.68 -5.08 14.37
C SER A 159 10.90 -4.47 15.07
N VAL A 160 10.68 -4.02 16.30
CA VAL A 160 11.77 -3.58 17.19
C VAL A 160 12.45 -4.79 17.87
N LYS A 161 11.75 -5.93 17.97
CA LYS A 161 12.24 -7.15 18.62
C LYS A 161 13.13 -8.00 17.73
N HIS A 162 12.95 -7.89 16.42
CA HIS A 162 13.68 -8.66 15.42
C HIS A 162 14.53 -7.68 14.62
N SER A 163 15.82 -7.61 14.96
CA SER A 163 16.81 -6.84 14.21
C SER A 163 17.92 -7.78 13.73
N VAL A 164 18.37 -7.57 12.50
CA VAL A 164 19.55 -8.26 11.95
C VAL A 164 20.61 -7.20 11.77
N GLN A 165 21.76 -7.36 12.43
CA GLN A 165 22.88 -6.42 12.34
C GLN A 165 22.52 -4.96 12.68
N GLY A 166 21.54 -4.75 13.57
CA GLY A 166 21.06 -3.42 13.96
C GLY A 166 20.10 -2.76 12.96
N GLU A 167 19.72 -3.47 11.89
CA GLU A 167 18.75 -2.96 10.92
C GLU A 167 17.30 -3.21 11.35
N SER A 168 16.44 -2.27 10.95
CA SER A 168 14.99 -2.36 11.14
C SER A 168 14.40 -3.40 10.18
N MET A 169 13.58 -4.30 10.72
CA MET A 169 12.97 -5.38 9.96
C MET A 169 11.45 -5.24 9.93
N THR A 170 10.83 -5.64 8.84
CA THR A 170 9.37 -5.80 8.74
C THR A 170 9.01 -7.25 8.48
N HIS A 171 7.87 -7.68 9.03
CA HIS A 171 7.28 -8.99 8.74
C HIS A 171 6.28 -8.92 7.57
N SER A 172 5.92 -7.71 7.14
CA SER A 172 5.00 -7.51 6.02
C SER A 172 5.78 -7.52 4.71
N PRO A 173 5.53 -8.50 3.81
CA PRO A 173 6.16 -8.51 2.49
C PRO A 173 5.72 -7.31 1.64
N TRP A 174 4.54 -6.75 1.92
CA TRP A 174 3.99 -5.59 1.20
C TRP A 174 4.72 -4.31 1.58
N ILE A 175 4.88 -4.04 2.88
CA ILE A 175 5.66 -2.89 3.36
C ILE A 175 7.09 -2.97 2.85
N HIS A 176 7.70 -4.17 2.85
CA HIS A 176 9.03 -4.36 2.29
C HIS A 176 9.09 -3.96 0.81
N MET A 177 8.18 -4.49 -0.02
CA MET A 177 8.10 -4.18 -1.44
C MET A 177 7.91 -2.68 -1.69
N GLU A 178 7.01 -2.02 -0.95
CA GLU A 178 6.71 -0.59 -1.09
C GLU A 178 7.92 0.29 -0.73
N LEU A 179 8.59 -0.02 0.38
CA LEU A 179 9.79 0.70 0.82
C LEU A 179 10.96 0.48 -0.13
N MET A 180 11.23 -0.76 -0.53
CA MET A 180 12.29 -1.08 -1.50
C MET A 180 12.05 -0.39 -2.84
N PHE A 181 10.83 -0.43 -3.35
CA PHE A 181 10.50 0.23 -4.61
C PHE A 181 10.65 1.75 -4.52
N SER A 182 10.24 2.35 -3.39
CA SER A 182 10.44 3.77 -3.15
C SER A 182 11.92 4.17 -3.06
N GLN A 183 12.76 3.29 -2.50
CA GLN A 183 14.21 3.46 -2.46
C GLN A 183 14.82 3.39 -3.86
N MET A 184 14.47 2.37 -4.66
CA MET A 184 14.95 2.24 -6.04
C MET A 184 14.59 3.47 -6.89
N MET A 185 13.37 4.00 -6.74
CA MET A 185 12.93 5.24 -7.39
C MET A 185 13.81 6.43 -6.99
N TRP A 186 14.14 6.56 -5.71
CA TRP A 186 15.02 7.61 -5.21
C TRP A 186 16.46 7.46 -5.72
N GLU A 187 16.97 6.23 -5.82
CA GLU A 187 18.30 5.93 -6.36
C GLU A 187 18.40 6.26 -7.85
N LEU A 188 17.39 5.96 -8.65
CA LEU A 188 17.35 6.31 -10.07
C LEU A 188 17.37 7.83 -10.31
N GLU A 189 16.91 8.62 -9.35
CA GLU A 189 16.96 10.09 -9.39
C GLU A 189 18.32 10.67 -8.93
N GLY A 190 19.29 9.83 -8.51
CA GLY A 190 20.68 10.24 -8.22
C GLY A 190 21.39 9.56 -7.03
N GLY A 191 20.90 8.43 -6.53
CA GLY A 191 21.49 7.67 -5.41
C GLY A 191 22.24 6.38 -5.83
N PRO A 192 23.07 5.80 -4.94
CA PRO A 192 23.79 4.54 -5.22
C PRO A 192 22.86 3.32 -5.21
N ILE A 193 23.08 2.37 -6.13
CA ILE A 193 22.24 1.18 -6.37
C ILE A 193 22.61 0.02 -5.40
N PHE A 194 21.62 -0.68 -4.83
CA PHE A 194 21.81 -1.90 -4.03
C PHE A 194 20.94 -3.09 -4.48
N ASP A 195 21.46 -4.32 -4.26
CA ASP A 195 20.88 -5.59 -4.69
C ASP A 195 19.52 -5.91 -4.03
N ALA A 196 18.56 -6.38 -4.84
CA ALA A 196 17.27 -6.89 -4.38
C ALA A 196 17.05 -8.33 -4.86
N ALA A 197 16.73 -9.22 -3.92
CA ALA A 197 16.20 -10.55 -4.20
C ALA A 197 14.87 -10.71 -3.46
N MET A 198 13.81 -11.09 -4.18
CA MET A 198 12.51 -11.42 -3.60
C MET A 198 12.14 -12.85 -3.94
N GLU A 199 12.05 -13.69 -2.91
CA GLU A 199 10.97 -14.66 -2.74
C GLU A 199 10.96 -15.14 -1.28
N SER A 200 9.77 -15.28 -0.67
CA SER A 200 9.59 -16.23 0.42
C SER A 200 8.14 -16.66 0.60
N ALA A 201 7.98 -17.98 0.67
CA ALA A 201 6.81 -18.71 1.11
C ALA A 201 6.48 -18.48 2.61
N THR A 202 5.42 -19.15 3.06
CA THR A 202 4.72 -19.13 4.37
C THR A 202 5.54 -19.38 5.65
N ALA A 203 6.87 -19.23 5.62
CA ALA A 203 7.72 -19.22 6.80
C ALA A 203 7.75 -17.82 7.45
N PRO A 204 8.04 -17.69 8.75
CA PRO A 204 8.19 -16.40 9.44
C PRO A 204 9.46 -15.70 8.97
N VAL A 205 9.40 -15.11 7.78
CA VAL A 205 10.52 -14.43 7.13
C VAL A 205 10.41 -12.93 7.38
N PHE A 206 11.52 -12.35 7.81
CA PHE A 206 11.66 -10.91 8.03
C PHE A 206 12.47 -10.31 6.90
N HIS A 207 12.00 -9.17 6.42
CA HIS A 207 12.66 -8.42 5.36
C HIS A 207 13.24 -7.12 5.90
N LYS A 208 14.36 -6.67 5.31
CA LYS A 208 14.93 -5.36 5.60
C LYS A 208 13.90 -4.28 5.24
N ALA A 209 13.69 -3.32 6.12
CA ALA A 209 12.82 -2.16 5.87
C ALA A 209 13.70 -0.93 5.62
N PRO A 210 14.02 -0.59 4.35
CA PRO A 210 14.81 0.60 4.08
C PRO A 210 13.95 1.85 4.30
N THR A 211 14.28 2.61 5.34
CA THR A 211 13.61 3.89 5.63
C THR A 211 14.56 5.07 5.63
N TRP A 212 15.85 4.84 5.36
CA TRP A 212 16.92 5.84 5.49
C TRP A 212 16.83 6.94 4.43
N HIS A 213 16.21 6.65 3.27
CA HIS A 213 15.94 7.62 2.21
C HIS A 213 14.70 8.49 2.50
N LEU A 214 13.88 8.11 3.49
CA LEU A 214 12.67 8.84 3.87
C LEU A 214 12.97 9.92 4.92
N LYS A 215 12.35 11.09 4.77
CA LYS A 215 12.41 12.16 5.78
C LYS A 215 11.66 11.73 7.03
N SER A 216 12.40 11.53 8.13
CA SER A 216 11.79 11.30 9.44
C SER A 216 10.97 12.52 9.87
N VAL A 217 9.74 12.30 10.34
CA VAL A 217 8.86 13.34 10.87
C VAL A 217 8.06 12.79 12.05
N SER A 218 7.97 13.57 13.14
CA SER A 218 7.17 13.18 14.30
C SER A 218 5.68 13.37 14.05
N SER A 219 4.89 12.58 14.76
CA SER A 219 3.42 12.62 14.76
C SER A 219 2.90 14.04 14.97
N SER A 220 3.28 14.67 16.08
CA SER A 220 2.82 16.01 16.46
C SER A 220 3.17 17.07 15.43
N ARG A 221 4.38 17.01 14.85
CA ARG A 221 4.81 17.98 13.82
C ARG A 221 3.98 17.83 12.54
N PHE A 222 3.83 16.60 12.05
CA PHE A 222 3.06 16.35 10.84
C PHE A 222 1.58 16.68 11.02
N VAL A 223 0.99 16.26 12.15
CA VAL A 223 -0.43 16.51 12.45
C VAL A 223 -0.71 17.99 12.66
N ASN A 224 0.14 18.73 13.38
CA ASN A 224 -0.02 20.17 13.54
C ASN A 224 0.10 20.88 12.19
N TRP A 225 1.12 20.53 11.39
CA TRP A 225 1.26 21.03 10.03
C TRP A 225 0.00 20.79 9.19
N LEU A 226 -0.58 19.59 9.26
CA LEU A 226 -1.81 19.24 8.53
C LEU A 226 -3.02 20.03 9.01
N ARG A 227 -3.16 20.25 10.32
CA ARG A 227 -4.26 21.04 10.93
C ARG A 227 -4.21 22.52 10.55
N GLU A 228 -3.02 23.08 10.42
CA GLU A 228 -2.81 24.47 9.99
C GLU A 228 -3.13 24.70 8.50
N ARG A 229 -3.46 23.66 7.74
CA ARG A 229 -3.86 23.79 6.32
C ARG A 229 -5.37 24.02 6.18
N PRO A 230 -5.79 24.85 5.20
CA PRO A 230 -7.21 25.08 4.94
C PRO A 230 -7.90 23.79 4.48
N GLU A 231 -9.20 23.66 4.78
CA GLU A 231 -10.09 22.53 4.39
C GLU A 231 -10.31 22.41 2.86
N TRP A 232 -9.66 23.23 2.06
CA TRP A 232 -9.57 23.06 0.61
C TRP A 232 -8.42 23.90 0.10
N GLN A 233 -7.51 23.29 -0.67
CA GLN A 233 -6.40 23.98 -1.33
C GLN A 233 -6.13 23.34 -2.67
N SER A 234 -5.50 24.09 -3.57
CA SER A 234 -5.08 23.53 -4.85
C SER A 234 -3.96 22.51 -4.67
N LYS A 235 -3.89 21.52 -5.56
CA LYS A 235 -2.81 20.51 -5.57
C LYS A 235 -1.43 21.16 -5.65
N THR A 236 -1.30 22.27 -6.39
CA THR A 236 -0.06 23.02 -6.51
C THR A 236 0.38 23.63 -5.18
N GLU A 237 -0.55 24.17 -4.39
CA GLU A 237 -0.26 24.74 -3.07
C GLU A 237 0.13 23.65 -2.07
N PHE A 238 -0.58 22.53 -2.05
CA PHE A 238 -0.21 21.39 -1.21
C PHE A 238 1.17 20.85 -1.56
N ASN A 239 1.47 20.69 -2.86
CA ASN A 239 2.79 20.21 -3.29
C ASN A 239 3.92 21.15 -2.88
N LYS A 240 3.72 22.48 -2.92
CA LYS A 240 4.67 23.45 -2.38
C LYS A 240 4.80 23.37 -0.85
N ALA A 241 3.69 23.20 -0.15
CA ALA A 241 3.68 23.09 1.30
C ALA A 241 4.39 21.81 1.79
N ILE A 242 4.13 20.67 1.14
CA ILE A 242 4.74 19.39 1.52
C ILE A 242 6.22 19.33 1.15
N GLN A 243 6.62 19.94 0.03
CA GLN A 243 8.03 20.17 -0.31
C GLN A 243 8.73 21.00 0.77
N SER A 244 8.08 22.06 1.25
CA SER A 244 8.63 22.93 2.31
C SER A 244 8.77 22.17 3.63
N LEU A 245 7.79 21.35 3.98
CA LEU A 245 7.86 20.46 5.15
C LEU A 245 9.05 19.48 5.01
N HIS A 246 9.20 18.85 3.85
CA HIS A 246 10.28 17.91 3.56
C HIS A 246 11.67 18.56 3.68
N ALA A 247 11.83 19.78 3.17
CA ALA A 247 13.09 20.53 3.20
C ALA A 247 13.44 21.09 4.59
N SER A 248 12.45 21.34 5.45
CA SER A 248 12.67 21.94 6.78
C SER A 248 13.38 20.97 7.75
N LYS A 249 14.20 21.54 8.66
CA LYS A 249 14.84 20.77 9.75
C LYS A 249 13.78 20.24 10.72
N ASN A 250 14.07 19.09 11.33
CA ASN A 250 13.19 18.48 12.34
C ASN A 250 13.14 19.29 13.62
#